data_AF-A0A6A7AMD3-F1
#
_entry.id   AF-A0A6A7AMD3-F1
#
_cell.length_a   1.000
_cell.length_b   1.000
_cell.length_c   1.000
_cell.angle_alpha   90.00
_cell.angle_beta   90.00
_cell.angle_gamma   90.00
#
_symmetry.space_group_name_H-M   'P 1'
#
loop_
_entity.id
_entity.type
_entity.pdbx_description
1 polymer ?
#
loop_
_entity_poly.entity_id
_entity_poly.type
_entity_poly.pdbx_seq_one_letter_code
_entity_poly.pdbx_strand_id
1 'polypeptide(L)'
;FCYYHFSCLLLLIYKPGLEFVVRKVGGERSDTECQILDHARAICSSCKGSPDTVPALILLCQSALIWGPLLFDSEERNEVILLLADFEMSHNWSTTWIVSALRSTWGMG
;
A
#
# COMPACT_ATOMS: atom_id res chain seq x y z
N PHE A 1 -10.81 7.80 9.45
CA PHE A 1 -11.12 6.96 8.29
C PHE A 1 -9.96 6.02 7.94
N CYS A 2 -8.76 6.52 7.58
CA CYS A 2 -7.61 5.65 7.27
C CYS A 2 -7.25 4.63 8.36
N TYR A 3 -7.34 5.01 9.65
CA TYR A 3 -7.08 4.09 10.77
C TYR A 3 -7.99 2.86 10.77
N TYR A 4 -9.27 3.01 10.40
CA TYR A 4 -10.19 1.87 10.31
C TYR A 4 -9.72 0.87 9.24
N HIS A 5 -9.43 1.36 8.03
CA HIS A 5 -8.94 0.51 6.93
C HIS A 5 -7.59 -0.12 7.27
N PHE A 6 -6.70 0.62 7.95
CA PHE A 6 -5.44 0.08 8.41
C PHE A 6 -5.60 -1.01 9.47
N SER A 7 -6.50 -0.83 10.44
CA SER A 7 -6.82 -1.89 11.40
C SER A 7 -7.37 -3.14 10.70
N CYS A 8 -8.23 -2.98 9.70
CA CYS A 8 -8.70 -4.10 8.88
C CYS A 8 -7.54 -4.80 8.15
N LEU A 9 -6.61 -4.04 7.54
CA LEU A 9 -5.40 -4.61 6.93
C LEU A 9 -4.61 -5.42 7.95
N LEU A 10 -4.35 -4.86 9.13
CA LEU A 10 -3.62 -5.56 10.20
C LEU A 10 -4.32 -6.84 10.62
N LEU A 11 -5.65 -6.86 10.72
CA LEU A 11 -6.42 -8.07 11.04
C LEU A 11 -6.39 -9.12 9.92
N LEU A 12 -6.45 -8.68 8.65
CA LEU A 12 -6.42 -9.58 7.49
C LEU A 12 -5.05 -10.25 7.31
N ILE A 13 -3.96 -9.52 7.61
CA ILE A 13 -2.61 -10.08 7.56
C ILE A 13 -2.23 -10.85 8.83
N TYR A 14 -2.89 -10.55 9.95
CA TYR A 14 -2.64 -11.26 11.21
C TYR A 14 -3.21 -12.67 11.12
N LYS A 15 -2.36 -13.61 10.70
CA LYS A 15 -2.61 -15.04 10.81
C LYS A 15 -1.72 -15.62 11.91
N PRO A 16 -2.26 -15.91 13.11
CA PRO A 16 -1.49 -16.62 14.12
C PRO A 16 -1.09 -17.99 13.54
N GLY A 17 0.21 -18.17 13.28
CA GLY A 17 0.80 -19.43 12.79
C GLY A 17 1.02 -19.58 11.29
N LEU A 18 0.79 -18.55 10.45
CA LEU A 18 1.09 -18.62 9.02
C LEU A 18 2.34 -17.79 8.71
N GLU A 19 3.45 -18.44 8.40
CA GLU A 19 4.60 -17.77 7.80
C GLU A 19 4.15 -17.07 6.52
N PHE A 20 4.63 -15.85 6.28
CA PHE A 20 4.34 -15.05 5.11
C PHE A 20 4.81 -15.80 3.86
N VAL A 21 3.99 -16.71 3.36
CA VAL A 21 4.22 -17.39 2.10
C VAL A 21 4.12 -16.32 1.03
N VAL A 22 5.28 -15.85 0.60
CA VAL A 22 5.48 -15.13 -0.66
C VAL A 22 4.76 -15.91 -1.74
N ARG A 23 3.54 -15.48 -2.11
CA ARG A 23 2.70 -16.19 -3.06
C ARG A 23 3.05 -15.77 -4.48
N LYS A 24 3.06 -16.78 -5.35
CA LYS A 24 3.41 -16.73 -6.78
C LYS A 24 2.73 -15.57 -7.52
N VAL A 25 3.55 -14.85 -8.28
CA VAL A 25 3.14 -14.02 -9.40
C VAL A 25 2.30 -14.89 -10.37
N GLY A 26 1.02 -14.53 -10.58
CA GLY A 26 0.18 -15.09 -11.66
C GLY A 26 -0.93 -16.09 -11.30
N GLY A 27 -1.40 -16.15 -10.03
CA GLY A 27 -2.57 -16.96 -9.64
C GLY A 27 -3.86 -16.15 -9.46
N GLU A 28 -5.01 -16.82 -9.40
CA GLU A 28 -6.29 -16.22 -9.00
C GLU A 28 -6.17 -15.65 -7.58
N ARG A 29 -6.57 -14.38 -7.41
CA ARG A 29 -6.51 -13.69 -6.11
C ARG A 29 -7.48 -14.38 -5.15
N SER A 30 -7.00 -14.66 -3.93
CA SER A 30 -7.88 -15.09 -2.85
C SER A 30 -8.81 -13.96 -2.40
N ASP A 31 -9.96 -14.31 -1.83
CA ASP A 31 -10.91 -13.35 -1.26
C ASP A 31 -10.24 -12.42 -0.23
N THR A 32 -9.26 -12.94 0.53
CA THR A 32 -8.48 -12.15 1.48
C THR A 32 -7.62 -11.10 0.79
N GLU A 33 -6.96 -11.45 -0.32
CA GLU A 33 -6.14 -10.51 -1.09
C GLU A 33 -7.00 -9.42 -1.74
N CYS A 34 -8.20 -9.77 -2.22
CA CYS A 34 -9.17 -8.79 -2.70
C CYS A 34 -9.60 -7.81 -1.60
N GLN A 35 -9.95 -8.31 -0.41
CA GLN A 35 -10.29 -7.44 0.73
C GLN A 35 -9.13 -6.52 1.14
N ILE A 36 -7.90 -7.04 1.16
CA ILE A 36 -6.70 -6.23 1.43
C ILE A 36 -6.59 -5.09 0.43
N LEU A 37 -6.78 -5.35 -0.87
CA LEU A 37 -6.72 -4.33 -1.91
C LEU A 37 -7.85 -3.30 -1.80
N ASP A 38 -9.05 -3.70 -1.38
CA ASP A 38 -10.14 -2.75 -1.17
C ASP A 38 -9.85 -1.77 -0.03
N HIS A 39 -9.25 -2.26 1.07
CA HIS A 39 -8.79 -1.38 2.15
C HIS A 39 -7.61 -0.49 1.70
N ALA A 40 -6.68 -1.02 0.90
CA ALA A 40 -5.57 -0.25 0.34
C ALA A 40 -6.06 0.92 -0.53
N ARG A 41 -6.99 0.64 -1.45
CA ARG A 41 -7.60 1.66 -2.33
C ARG A 41 -8.35 2.73 -1.54
N ALA A 42 -9.03 2.36 -0.48
CA ALA A 42 -9.69 3.32 0.41
C ALA A 42 -8.69 4.24 1.12
N ILE A 43 -7.54 3.72 1.56
CA ILE A 43 -6.45 4.53 2.14
C ILE A 43 -5.88 5.48 1.09
N CYS A 44 -5.54 4.98 -0.10
CA CYS A 44 -5.01 5.80 -1.19
C CYS A 44 -6.00 6.92 -1.57
N SER A 45 -7.28 6.59 -1.73
CA SER A 45 -8.33 7.56 -2.06
C SER A 45 -8.49 8.62 -0.98
N SER A 46 -8.45 8.22 0.30
CA SER A 46 -8.54 9.16 1.42
C SER A 46 -7.32 10.09 1.48
N CYS A 47 -6.13 9.61 1.15
CA CYS A 47 -4.92 10.42 1.11
C CYS A 47 -4.94 11.40 -0.08
N LYS A 48 -5.39 10.94 -1.26
CA LYS A 48 -5.57 11.75 -2.47
C LYS A 48 -6.60 12.87 -2.25
N GLY A 49 -7.68 12.60 -1.52
CA GLY A 49 -8.72 13.59 -1.19
C GLY A 49 -8.37 14.54 -0.04
N SER A 50 -7.30 14.29 0.72
CA SER A 50 -6.92 15.11 1.87
C SER A 50 -5.39 15.14 2.06
N PRO A 51 -4.65 15.73 1.09
CA PRO A 51 -3.18 15.70 1.05
C PRO A 51 -2.49 16.48 2.19
N ASP A 52 -3.23 17.29 2.95
CA ASP A 52 -2.71 17.99 4.13
C ASP A 52 -2.83 17.16 5.42
N THR A 53 -3.47 15.99 5.37
CA THR A 53 -3.62 15.11 6.53
C THR A 53 -2.37 14.24 6.71
N VAL A 54 -1.29 14.85 7.20
CA VAL A 54 0.02 14.18 7.39
C VAL A 54 -0.08 12.82 8.11
N PRO A 55 -0.88 12.63 9.19
CA PRO A 55 -0.99 11.32 9.83
C PRO A 55 -1.55 10.23 8.92
N ALA A 56 -2.45 10.58 7.98
CA ALA A 56 -2.99 9.64 7.01
C ALA A 56 -1.92 9.22 5.99
N LEU A 57 -1.05 10.16 5.58
CA LEU A 57 0.04 9.91 4.64
C LEU A 57 1.17 9.07 5.27
N ILE A 58 1.49 9.31 6.54
CA ILE A 58 2.38 8.41 7.30
C ILE A 58 1.80 7.00 7.33
N LEU A 59 0.49 6.86 7.55
CA LEU A 59 -0.17 5.56 7.58
C LEU A 59 -0.22 4.89 6.20
N LEU A 60 -0.39 5.66 5.12
CA LEU A 60 -0.22 5.18 3.75
C LEU A 60 1.15 4.54 3.56
N CYS A 61 2.23 5.26 3.92
CA CYS A 61 3.61 4.76 3.83
C CYS A 61 3.80 3.41 4.53
N GLN A 62 3.31 3.27 5.76
CA GLN A 62 3.43 2.03 6.52
C GLN A 62 2.59 0.90 5.90
N SER A 63 1.38 1.21 5.46
CA SER A 63 0.47 0.22 4.89
C SER A 63 0.92 -0.26 3.49
N ALA A 64 1.56 0.60 2.70
CA ALA A 64 2.00 0.29 1.34
C ALA A 64 2.97 -0.89 1.27
N LEU A 65 3.78 -1.08 2.30
CA LEU A 65 4.68 -2.25 2.39
C LEU A 65 3.94 -3.57 2.59
N ILE A 66 2.70 -3.51 3.10
CA ILE A 66 1.87 -4.68 3.38
C ILE A 66 1.15 -5.15 2.12
N TRP A 67 0.45 -4.23 1.45
CA TRP A 67 -0.38 -4.56 0.28
C TRP A 67 0.32 -4.33 -1.06
N GLY A 68 1.44 -3.62 -1.09
CA GLY A 68 2.21 -3.31 -2.29
C GLY A 68 2.53 -4.53 -3.17
N PRO A 69 2.97 -5.68 -2.62
CA PRO A 69 3.21 -6.90 -3.40
C PRO A 69 1.98 -7.46 -4.14
N LEU A 70 0.75 -7.11 -3.70
CA LEU A 70 -0.50 -7.62 -4.28
C LEU A 70 -1.01 -6.78 -5.47
N LEU A 71 -0.42 -5.60 -5.69
CA LEU A 71 -0.75 -4.76 -6.84
C LEU A 71 -0.10 -5.33 -8.11
N PHE A 72 -0.91 -5.66 -9.11
CA PHE A 72 -0.46 -6.11 -10.43
C PHE A 72 -0.70 -5.07 -11.53
N ASP A 73 -1.73 -4.25 -11.36
CA ASP A 73 -2.10 -3.24 -12.33
C ASP A 73 -1.05 -2.11 -12.37
N SER A 74 -0.56 -1.80 -13.57
CA SER A 74 0.50 -0.80 -13.75
C SER A 74 0.02 0.63 -13.47
N GLU A 75 -1.26 0.90 -13.67
CA GLU A 75 -1.85 2.22 -13.41
C GLU A 75 -1.97 2.44 -11.91
N GLU A 76 -2.54 1.48 -11.16
CA GLU A 76 -2.61 1.54 -9.69
C GLU A 76 -1.20 1.66 -9.06
N ARG A 77 -0.20 0.94 -9.59
CA ARG A 77 1.19 1.06 -9.14
C ARG A 77 1.72 2.48 -9.34
N ASN A 78 1.53 3.07 -10.52
CA ASN A 78 1.98 4.42 -10.82
C ASN A 78 1.28 5.46 -9.94
N GLU A 79 -0.03 5.32 -9.69
CA GLU A 79 -0.75 6.22 -8.80
C GLU A 79 -0.18 6.20 -7.37
N VAL A 80 0.17 5.03 -6.85
CA VAL A 80 0.81 4.90 -5.53
C VAL A 80 2.17 5.59 -5.50
N ILE A 81 2.99 5.44 -6.55
CA ILE A 81 4.28 6.13 -6.63
C ILE A 81 4.10 7.64 -6.67
N LEU A 82 3.16 8.14 -7.45
CA LEU A 82 2.86 9.58 -7.52
C LEU A 82 2.41 10.12 -6.17
N LEU A 83 1.52 9.41 -5.48
CA LEU A 83 1.03 9.82 -4.16
C LEU A 83 2.14 9.88 -3.11
N LEU A 84 3.11 8.95 -3.14
CA LEU A 84 4.28 8.97 -2.27
C LEU A 84 5.25 10.12 -2.63
N ALA A 85 5.49 10.35 -3.92
CA ALA A 85 6.35 11.45 -4.38
C ALA A 85 5.77 12.82 -4.00
N ASP A 86 4.46 13.00 -4.19
CA ASP A 86 3.75 14.23 -3.80
C ASP A 86 3.83 14.47 -2.30
N PHE A 87 3.74 13.41 -1.48
CA PHE A 87 3.92 13.49 -0.04
C PHE A 87 5.34 13.94 0.35
N GLU A 88 6.36 13.37 -0.29
CA GLU A 88 7.76 13.75 -0.04
C GLU A 88 8.02 15.22 -0.41
N MET A 89 7.53 15.66 -1.58
CA MET A 89 7.67 17.04 -2.03
C MET A 89 6.95 18.04 -1.13
N SER A 90 5.73 17.70 -0.69
CA SER A 90 4.86 18.65 0.03
C SER A 90 5.20 18.75 1.51
N HIS A 91 5.68 17.66 2.12
CA HIS A 91 5.86 17.55 3.57
C HIS A 91 7.30 17.24 4.00
N ASN A 92 8.25 17.17 3.06
CA ASN A 92 9.66 16.85 3.30
C ASN A 92 9.84 15.51 4.06
N TRP A 93 8.94 14.56 3.81
CA TRP A 93 8.95 13.23 4.42
C TRP A 93 9.59 12.22 3.46
N SER A 94 10.67 11.57 3.87
CA SER A 94 11.36 10.63 2.98
C SER A 94 10.51 9.37 2.70
N THR A 95 10.01 9.28 1.47
CA THR A 95 9.30 8.13 0.88
C THR A 95 10.14 7.39 -0.16
N THR A 96 11.26 7.96 -0.61
CA THR A 96 12.17 7.41 -1.62
C THR A 96 12.53 5.93 -1.38
N TRP A 97 12.78 5.53 -0.14
CA TRP A 97 13.08 4.13 0.19
C TRP A 97 11.87 3.19 0.01
N ILE A 98 10.65 3.68 0.28
CA ILE A 98 9.39 2.94 0.09
C ILE A 98 9.14 2.75 -1.40
N VAL A 99 9.28 3.83 -2.18
CA VAL A 99 9.16 3.80 -3.64
C VAL A 99 10.14 2.79 -4.23
N SER A 100 11.39 2.78 -3.74
CA SER A 100 12.43 1.85 -4.19
C SER A 100 12.08 0.39 -3.86
N ALA A 101 11.57 0.12 -2.65
CA ALA A 101 11.15 -1.21 -2.23
C ALA A 101 9.96 -1.73 -3.07
N LEU A 102 8.98 -0.87 -3.36
CA LEU A 102 7.82 -1.20 -4.19
C LEU A 102 8.24 -1.50 -5.64
N ARG A 103 9.05 -0.63 -6.24
CA ARG A 103 9.59 -0.84 -7.60
C ARG A 103 10.35 -2.15 -7.73
N SER A 104 11.23 -2.45 -6.76
CA SER A 104 11.96 -3.72 -6.70
C SER A 104 11.01 -4.92 -6.63
N THR A 105 9.99 -4.84 -5.77
CA THR A 105 8.95 -5.88 -5.63
C THR A 105 8.19 -6.10 -6.94
N TRP A 106 7.96 -5.05 -7.71
CA TRP A 106 7.23 -5.09 -8.97
C TRP A 106 8.09 -5.42 -10.20
N GLY A 107 9.41 -5.58 -10.02
CA GLY A 107 10.35 -5.80 -11.11
C GLY A 107 10.56 -4.57 -12.01
N MET A 108 10.30 -3.37 -11.49
CA MET A 108 10.54 -2.10 -12.15
C MET A 108 11.94 -1.60 -11.80
N GLY A 109 12.86 -1.62 -12.77
CA GLY A 109 14.18 -0.97 -12.67
C GLY A 109 14.11 0.52 -12.96
#